data_AF-E3N6B9-F1
#
_entry.id   AF-E3N6B9-F1
#
_cell.length_a   1.000
_cell.length_b   1.000
_cell.length_c   1.000
_cell.angle_alpha   90.00
_cell.angle_beta   90.00
_cell.angle_gamma   90.00
#
_symmetry.space_group_name_H-M   'P 1'
#
loop_
_entity.id
_entity.type
_entity.pdbx_description
1 polymer ?
#
loop_
_entity_poly.entity_id
_entity_poly.type
_entity_poly.pdbx_seq_one_letter_code
_entity_poly.pdbx_strand_id
1 'polypeptide(L)'
;MKAVCDTMDVLEIFTISRASERAKRVLKLFLSRRNFELTALFAETFILEVHNRKHTYYGIVMQFSIKYTFETIRENIAEFVTFFKICEVSLVFERPQLASAVIQLIRSFDLTIDSFDLNLENGYKEQYHEMIELSREAKNLDILSDPTKKFRLSISANPFQFNALRLVHAKWVTRYYLTNLFINCKELYMENCQLKYSDYLMFFKQWIKESRLEVAKIKMKEQRNFSALRLDIPDGFCYMIQQENTGIRAIVLFTPPDNLVNLTTEFEL
;
A
#
# COMPACT_ATOMS: atom_id res chain seq x y z
N MET A 1 -2.17 17.01 -34.74
CA MET A 1 -2.69 16.90 -33.36
C MET A 1 -1.77 16.12 -32.45
N LYS A 2 -1.33 14.90 -32.81
CA LYS A 2 -0.37 14.11 -32.00
C LYS A 2 0.86 14.92 -31.53
N ALA A 3 1.58 15.56 -32.46
CA ALA A 3 2.76 16.37 -32.14
C ALA A 3 2.48 17.56 -31.19
N VAL A 4 1.25 18.09 -31.19
CA VAL A 4 0.84 19.19 -30.29
C VAL A 4 0.48 18.63 -28.90
N CYS A 5 -0.22 17.49 -28.85
CA CYS A 5 -0.54 16.83 -27.58
C CYS A 5 0.69 16.20 -26.91
N ASP A 6 1.74 15.88 -27.66
CA ASP A 6 3.00 15.38 -27.11
C ASP A 6 3.83 16.49 -26.42
N THR A 7 3.55 17.77 -26.70
CA THR A 7 4.17 18.92 -26.04
C THR A 7 3.32 19.52 -24.91
N MET A 8 2.06 19.11 -24.79
CA MET A 8 1.14 19.58 -23.74
C MET A 8 1.24 18.70 -22.50
N ASP A 9 1.04 19.32 -21.34
CA ASP A 9 0.84 18.54 -20.11
C ASP A 9 -0.59 17.96 -20.03
N VAL A 10 -0.81 17.07 -19.06
CA VAL A 10 -2.09 16.35 -18.92
C VAL A 10 -3.21 17.32 -18.49
N LEU A 11 -2.89 18.35 -17.72
CA LEU A 11 -3.84 19.36 -17.26
C LEU A 11 -4.32 20.23 -18.41
N GLU A 12 -3.42 20.68 -19.29
CA GLU A 12 -3.75 21.41 -20.52
C GLU A 12 -4.65 20.57 -21.42
N ILE A 13 -4.30 19.30 -21.66
CA ILE A 13 -5.11 18.37 -22.45
C ILE A 13 -6.51 18.24 -21.84
N PHE A 14 -6.60 18.03 -20.52
CA PHE A 14 -7.88 17.89 -19.84
C PHE A 14 -8.70 19.19 -19.91
N THR A 15 -8.06 20.34 -19.74
CA THR A 15 -8.73 21.65 -19.82
C THR A 15 -9.29 21.91 -21.21
N ILE A 16 -8.53 21.63 -22.26
CA ILE A 16 -8.97 21.72 -23.67
C ILE A 16 -10.11 20.72 -23.92
N SER A 17 -10.06 19.54 -23.32
CA SER A 17 -11.11 18.54 -23.48
C SER A 17 -12.48 19.04 -23.00
N ARG A 18 -12.50 19.93 -21.99
CA ARG A 18 -13.74 20.52 -21.46
C ARG A 18 -14.29 21.64 -22.32
N ALA A 19 -13.52 22.16 -23.27
CA ALA A 19 -13.96 23.25 -24.16
C ALA A 19 -14.99 22.81 -25.21
N SER A 20 -14.98 21.53 -25.63
CA SER A 20 -16.01 20.99 -26.52
C SER A 20 -16.04 19.46 -26.57
N GLU A 21 -17.20 18.88 -26.86
CA GLU A 21 -17.36 17.44 -27.08
C GLU A 21 -16.47 16.89 -28.21
N ARG A 22 -16.22 17.70 -29.25
CA ARG A 22 -15.31 17.32 -30.33
C ARG A 22 -13.87 17.20 -29.81
N ALA A 23 -13.39 18.18 -29.04
CA ALA A 23 -12.07 18.15 -28.44
C ALA A 23 -11.94 16.95 -27.48
N LYS A 24 -12.94 16.75 -26.62
CA LYS A 24 -13.02 15.61 -25.69
C LYS A 24 -12.83 14.27 -26.39
N ARG A 25 -13.57 14.02 -27.47
CA ARG A 25 -13.46 12.75 -28.23
C ARG A 25 -12.07 12.53 -28.80
N VAL A 26 -11.47 13.56 -29.40
CA VAL A 26 -10.15 13.40 -30.03
C VAL A 26 -9.04 13.22 -29.00
N LEU A 27 -9.09 13.98 -27.90
CA LEU A 27 -8.11 13.88 -26.83
C LEU A 27 -8.25 12.56 -26.05
N LYS A 28 -9.48 12.07 -25.83
CA LYS A 28 -9.71 10.73 -25.26
C LYS A 28 -9.07 9.63 -26.12
N LEU A 29 -9.20 9.70 -27.45
CA LEU A 29 -8.54 8.75 -28.36
C LEU A 29 -7.01 8.82 -28.24
N PHE A 30 -6.45 10.02 -28.12
CA PHE A 30 -5.01 10.20 -27.90
C PHE A 30 -4.55 9.56 -26.58
N LEU A 31 -5.28 9.80 -25.49
CA LEU A 31 -4.94 9.30 -24.16
C LEU A 31 -5.22 7.81 -23.97
N SER A 32 -6.13 7.21 -24.75
CA SER A 32 -6.49 5.78 -24.65
C SER A 32 -5.32 4.80 -24.83
N ARG A 33 -4.22 5.26 -25.43
CA ARG A 33 -2.98 4.49 -25.64
C ARG A 33 -2.01 4.56 -24.47
N ARG A 34 -2.33 5.35 -23.45
CA ARG A 34 -1.54 5.57 -22.25
C ARG A 34 -2.30 4.96 -21.07
N ASN A 35 -1.55 4.49 -20.08
CA ASN A 35 -2.12 3.93 -18.85
C ASN A 35 -1.91 4.94 -17.73
N PHE A 36 -2.95 5.12 -16.92
CA PHE A 36 -2.98 6.14 -15.87
C PHE A 36 -3.25 5.51 -14.51
N GLU A 37 -2.68 6.12 -13.49
CA GLU A 37 -2.87 5.78 -12.08
C GLU A 37 -3.78 6.84 -11.46
N LEU A 38 -4.85 6.41 -10.80
CA LEU A 38 -5.79 7.27 -10.10
C LEU A 38 -5.50 7.22 -8.61
N THR A 39 -5.18 8.36 -8.00
CA THR A 39 -5.03 8.48 -6.55
C THR A 39 -6.14 9.36 -5.99
N ALA A 40 -6.90 8.84 -5.03
CA ALA A 40 -7.91 9.58 -4.31
C ALA A 40 -7.53 9.70 -2.82
N LEU A 41 -7.24 10.92 -2.38
CA LEU A 41 -6.88 11.25 -1.01
C LEU A 41 -8.07 11.90 -0.28
N PHE A 42 -8.48 11.26 0.81
CA PHE A 42 -9.57 11.67 1.69
C PHE A 42 -8.99 12.23 2.98
N ALA A 43 -8.72 13.53 2.98
CA ALA A 43 -8.19 14.30 4.11
C ALA A 43 -9.13 15.46 4.46
N GLU A 44 -8.61 16.54 5.05
CA GLU A 44 -9.39 17.77 5.22
C GLU A 44 -9.93 18.32 3.90
N THR A 45 -9.11 18.23 2.86
CA THR A 45 -9.50 18.44 1.47
C THR A 45 -9.54 17.10 0.76
N PHE A 46 -10.48 16.94 -0.17
CA PHE A 46 -10.45 15.82 -1.10
C PHE A 46 -9.48 16.16 -2.23
N ILE A 47 -8.51 15.29 -2.50
CA ILE A 47 -7.59 15.45 -3.62
C ILE A 47 -7.77 14.26 -4.56
N LEU A 48 -7.93 14.57 -5.84
CA LEU A 48 -7.99 13.58 -6.90
C LEU A 48 -6.83 13.82 -7.86
N GLU A 49 -6.00 12.80 -8.03
CA GLU A 49 -4.83 12.86 -8.88
C GLU A 49 -4.88 11.79 -9.96
N VAL A 50 -4.43 12.15 -11.16
CA VAL A 50 -4.21 11.20 -12.25
C VAL A 50 -2.84 11.43 -12.83
N HIS A 51 -2.00 10.38 -12.82
CA HIS A 51 -0.65 10.43 -13.33
C HIS A 51 -0.44 9.40 -14.43
N ASN A 52 0.39 9.72 -15.42
CA ASN A 52 0.82 8.73 -16.40
C ASN A 52 1.87 7.81 -15.79
N ARG A 53 1.60 6.50 -15.78
CA ARG A 53 2.49 5.48 -15.22
C ARG A 53 3.92 5.53 -15.72
N LYS A 54 4.15 5.95 -16.98
CA LYS A 54 5.50 6.03 -17.57
C LYS A 54 6.20 7.37 -17.31
N HIS A 55 5.44 8.39 -16.90
CA HIS A 55 5.92 9.75 -16.79
C HIS A 55 5.26 10.42 -15.58
N THR A 56 5.86 10.22 -14.40
CA THR A 56 5.33 10.70 -13.11
C THR A 56 5.20 12.22 -13.02
N TYR A 57 5.94 12.98 -13.83
CA TYR A 57 5.81 14.45 -13.93
C TYR A 57 4.64 14.90 -14.81
N TYR A 58 3.90 13.97 -15.43
CA TYR A 58 2.77 14.25 -16.30
C TYR A 58 1.49 13.74 -15.64
N GLY A 59 0.85 14.63 -14.89
CA GLY A 59 -0.41 14.34 -14.23
C GLY A 59 -1.27 15.56 -13.99
N ILE A 60 -2.45 15.31 -13.43
CA ILE A 60 -3.40 16.31 -12.97
C ILE A 60 -3.58 16.11 -11.49
N VAL A 61 -3.54 17.19 -10.74
CA VAL A 61 -3.94 17.23 -9.33
C VAL A 61 -5.10 18.20 -9.21
N MET A 62 -6.26 17.70 -8.77
CA MET A 62 -7.40 18.52 -8.43
C MET A 62 -7.62 18.49 -6.93
N GLN A 63 -7.58 19.67 -6.31
CA GLN A 63 -7.85 19.83 -4.88
C GLN A 63 -9.22 20.46 -4.67
N PHE A 64 -10.04 19.82 -3.84
CA PHE A 64 -11.38 20.25 -3.50
C PHE A 64 -11.43 20.65 -2.03
N SER A 65 -11.46 21.96 -1.80
CA SER A 65 -11.50 22.55 -0.46
C SER A 65 -12.90 22.44 0.16
N ILE A 66 -12.98 22.01 1.43
CA ILE A 66 -14.16 22.05 2.33
C ILE A 66 -15.30 21.06 1.96
N LYS A 67 -15.84 20.35 2.98
CA LYS A 67 -17.00 19.43 2.95
C LYS A 67 -17.37 18.89 1.56
N TYR A 68 -16.49 18.09 0.97
CA TYR A 68 -16.82 17.34 -0.23
C TYR A 68 -18.00 16.40 0.06
N THR A 69 -18.94 16.31 -0.87
CA THR A 69 -20.06 15.37 -0.78
C THR A 69 -19.73 14.11 -1.56
N PHE A 70 -20.45 13.03 -1.28
CA PHE A 70 -20.32 11.81 -2.09
C PHE A 70 -20.67 12.06 -3.56
N GLU A 71 -21.61 12.97 -3.85
CA GLU A 71 -21.96 13.31 -5.23
C GLU A 71 -20.79 14.00 -5.94
N THR A 72 -20.14 14.96 -5.28
CA THR A 72 -18.94 15.63 -5.81
C THR A 72 -17.82 14.61 -6.07
N ILE A 73 -17.58 13.68 -5.15
CA ILE A 73 -16.59 12.61 -5.36
C ILE A 73 -16.97 11.75 -6.57
N ARG A 74 -18.24 11.35 -6.66
CA ARG A 74 -18.77 10.52 -7.75
C ARG A 74 -18.55 11.18 -9.10
N GLU A 75 -18.97 12.43 -9.25
CA GLU A 75 -18.87 13.16 -10.52
C GLU A 75 -17.41 13.29 -10.97
N ASN A 76 -16.49 13.65 -10.06
CA ASN A 76 -15.08 13.84 -10.41
C ASN A 76 -14.37 12.52 -10.75
N ILE A 77 -14.62 11.45 -9.97
CA ILE A 77 -14.08 10.12 -10.30
C ILE A 77 -14.67 9.64 -11.64
N ALA A 78 -15.97 9.81 -11.87
CA ALA A 78 -16.61 9.43 -13.13
C ALA A 78 -16.01 10.17 -14.33
N GLU A 79 -15.75 11.48 -14.21
CA GLU A 79 -15.10 12.27 -15.26
C GLU A 79 -13.71 11.71 -15.60
N PHE A 80 -12.92 11.39 -14.57
CA PHE A 80 -11.57 10.86 -14.72
C PHE A 80 -11.56 9.47 -15.34
N VAL A 81 -12.35 8.54 -14.81
CA VAL A 81 -12.47 7.17 -15.34
C VAL A 81 -13.02 7.15 -16.77
N THR A 82 -13.92 8.08 -17.10
CA THR A 82 -14.46 8.18 -18.47
C THR A 82 -13.41 8.71 -19.45
N PHE A 83 -12.51 9.58 -19.01
CA PHE A 83 -11.58 10.27 -19.88
C PHE A 83 -10.23 9.55 -20.02
N PHE A 84 -9.72 8.99 -18.92
CA PHE A 84 -8.43 8.31 -18.84
C PHE A 84 -8.61 6.79 -18.81
N LYS A 85 -7.65 6.07 -19.41
CA LYS A 85 -7.55 4.62 -19.23
C LYS A 85 -6.85 4.33 -17.90
N ILE A 86 -7.63 4.26 -16.84
CA ILE A 86 -7.14 3.95 -15.49
C ILE A 86 -6.72 2.48 -15.44
N CYS A 87 -5.48 2.23 -15.01
CA CYS A 87 -4.95 0.88 -14.82
C CYS A 87 -4.67 0.54 -13.37
N GLU A 88 -4.49 1.54 -12.51
CA GLU A 88 -4.26 1.35 -11.08
C GLU A 88 -5.02 2.39 -10.27
N VAL A 89 -5.52 1.99 -9.11
CA VAL A 89 -6.26 2.86 -8.18
C VAL A 89 -5.64 2.79 -6.79
N SER A 90 -5.28 3.95 -6.25
CA SER A 90 -4.77 4.11 -4.90
C SER A 90 -5.73 4.98 -4.08
N LEU A 91 -6.17 4.45 -2.94
CA LEU A 91 -7.03 5.18 -2.01
C LEU A 91 -6.24 5.52 -0.75
N VAL A 92 -6.20 6.79 -0.38
CA VAL A 92 -5.50 7.25 0.83
C VAL A 92 -6.52 7.87 1.77
N PHE A 93 -6.61 7.35 2.99
CA PHE A 93 -7.55 7.82 3.99
C PHE A 93 -6.84 8.40 5.22
N GLU A 94 -7.00 9.70 5.41
CA GLU A 94 -6.75 10.38 6.69
C GLU A 94 -8.06 10.61 7.45
N ARG A 95 -9.14 10.78 6.69
CA ARG A 95 -10.51 10.84 7.18
C ARG A 95 -11.34 9.76 6.49
N PRO A 96 -11.93 8.83 7.27
CA PRO A 96 -12.55 7.61 6.74
C PRO A 96 -13.99 7.81 6.24
N GLN A 97 -14.55 9.04 6.32
CA GLN A 97 -15.93 9.22 5.90
C GLN A 97 -16.08 8.84 4.43
N LEU A 98 -17.18 8.14 4.14
CA LEU A 98 -17.52 7.67 2.79
C LEU A 98 -16.60 6.57 2.23
N ALA A 99 -15.62 6.04 2.99
CA ALA A 99 -14.70 5.01 2.50
C ALA A 99 -15.43 3.82 1.84
N SER A 100 -16.41 3.25 2.53
CA SER A 100 -17.24 2.16 1.98
C SER A 100 -17.98 2.57 0.70
N ALA A 101 -18.57 3.78 0.67
CA ALA A 101 -19.28 4.28 -0.51
C ALA A 101 -18.34 4.52 -1.71
N VAL A 102 -17.12 4.99 -1.46
CA VAL A 102 -16.09 5.19 -2.48
C VAL A 102 -15.60 3.86 -3.04
N ILE A 103 -15.37 2.86 -2.18
CA ILE A 103 -14.99 1.50 -2.64
C ILE A 103 -16.06 0.94 -3.57
N GLN A 104 -17.35 1.07 -3.20
CA GLN A 104 -18.45 0.64 -4.06
C GLN A 104 -18.51 1.42 -5.38
N LEU A 105 -18.22 2.73 -5.34
CA LEU A 105 -18.11 3.55 -6.53
C LEU A 105 -17.00 3.07 -7.47
N ILE A 106 -15.79 2.83 -6.96
CA ILE A 106 -14.66 2.31 -7.77
C ILE A 106 -15.04 0.97 -8.41
N ARG A 107 -15.68 0.07 -7.66
CA ARG A 107 -16.18 -1.20 -8.19
C ARG A 107 -17.24 -1.03 -9.27
N SER A 108 -18.10 -0.02 -9.17
CA SER A 108 -19.11 0.26 -10.20
C SER A 108 -18.52 0.67 -11.56
N PHE A 109 -17.24 1.01 -11.60
CA PHE A 109 -16.47 1.28 -12.81
C PHE A 109 -15.64 0.07 -13.29
N ASP A 110 -15.84 -1.12 -12.73
CA ASP A 110 -15.05 -2.33 -13.01
C ASP A 110 -13.55 -2.15 -12.75
N LEU A 111 -13.18 -1.26 -11.82
CA LEU A 111 -11.80 -1.04 -11.41
C LEU A 111 -11.47 -1.84 -10.15
N THR A 112 -10.24 -2.33 -10.07
CA THR A 112 -9.67 -2.93 -8.85
C THR A 112 -8.92 -1.87 -8.04
N ILE A 113 -8.91 -2.00 -6.72
CA ILE A 113 -8.08 -1.15 -5.85
C ILE A 113 -6.71 -1.80 -5.71
N ASP A 114 -5.66 -1.05 -6.04
CA ASP A 114 -4.28 -1.52 -5.99
C ASP A 114 -3.66 -1.21 -4.63
N SER A 115 -3.79 0.03 -4.15
CA SER A 115 -3.28 0.43 -2.83
C SER A 115 -4.36 1.02 -1.93
N PHE A 116 -4.22 0.74 -0.64
CA PHE A 116 -5.07 1.27 0.41
C PHE A 116 -4.20 1.79 1.54
N ASP A 117 -4.14 3.10 1.71
CA ASP A 117 -3.22 3.75 2.63
C ASP A 117 -4.00 4.37 3.79
N LEU A 118 -3.63 4.00 5.01
CA LEU A 118 -4.26 4.43 6.25
C LEU A 118 -3.32 5.33 7.05
N ASN A 119 -3.65 6.61 7.07
CA ASN A 119 -2.97 7.62 7.87
C ASN A 119 -4.00 8.41 8.70
N LEU A 120 -4.86 7.70 9.43
CA LEU A 120 -6.00 8.32 10.10
C LEU A 120 -5.57 9.39 11.12
N GLU A 121 -6.22 10.56 11.06
CA GLU A 121 -6.05 11.62 12.05
C GLU A 121 -6.50 11.13 13.44
N ASN A 122 -6.01 11.77 14.51
CA ASN A 122 -6.29 11.37 15.89
C ASN A 122 -7.79 11.23 16.21
N GLY A 123 -8.65 12.07 15.60
CA GLY A 123 -10.10 12.03 15.80
C GLY A 123 -10.81 10.81 15.20
N TYR A 124 -10.14 10.05 14.33
CA TYR A 124 -10.73 8.92 13.60
C TYR A 124 -10.14 7.56 13.95
N LYS A 125 -9.25 7.50 14.96
CA LYS A 125 -8.53 6.27 15.31
C LYS A 125 -9.40 5.11 15.79
N GLU A 126 -10.65 5.36 16.18
CA GLU A 126 -11.59 4.32 16.55
C GLU A 126 -12.11 3.55 15.31
N GLN A 127 -12.00 4.13 14.12
CA GLN A 127 -12.50 3.57 12.86
C GLN A 127 -11.47 2.68 12.15
N TYR A 128 -10.27 2.51 12.74
CA TYR A 128 -9.22 1.65 12.20
C TYR A 128 -9.67 0.21 11.94
N HIS A 129 -10.57 -0.32 12.78
CA HIS A 129 -11.07 -1.68 12.62
C HIS A 129 -11.82 -1.82 11.29
N GLU A 130 -12.81 -0.96 11.07
CA GLU A 130 -13.60 -0.94 9.83
C GLU A 130 -12.71 -0.71 8.62
N MET A 131 -11.79 0.25 8.71
CA MET A 131 -10.90 0.60 7.60
C MET A 131 -9.93 -0.54 7.22
N ILE A 132 -9.40 -1.29 8.19
CA ILE A 132 -8.59 -2.47 7.91
C ILE A 132 -9.43 -3.58 7.27
N GLU A 133 -10.68 -3.76 7.68
CA GLU A 133 -11.55 -4.75 7.03
C GLU A 133 -11.93 -4.32 5.59
N LEU A 134 -12.20 -3.04 5.35
CA LEU A 134 -12.43 -2.48 4.01
C LEU A 134 -11.20 -2.63 3.09
N SER A 135 -9.99 -2.56 3.65
CA SER A 135 -8.75 -2.70 2.87
C SER A 135 -8.59 -4.06 2.20
N ARG A 136 -9.37 -5.09 2.59
CA ARG A 136 -9.37 -6.41 1.92
C ARG A 136 -9.71 -6.34 0.42
N GLU A 137 -10.36 -5.27 0.00
CA GLU A 137 -10.68 -5.01 -1.42
C GLU A 137 -9.45 -4.57 -2.23
N ALA A 138 -8.33 -4.27 -1.57
CA ALA A 138 -7.08 -3.83 -2.18
C ALA A 138 -6.01 -4.92 -2.24
N LYS A 139 -5.08 -4.76 -3.17
CA LYS A 139 -3.90 -5.65 -3.28
C LYS A 139 -2.85 -5.32 -2.22
N ASN A 140 -2.67 -4.05 -1.91
CA ASN A 140 -1.65 -3.56 -0.98
C ASN A 140 -2.30 -2.75 0.15
N LEU A 141 -1.70 -2.81 1.33
CA LEU A 141 -2.14 -2.05 2.50
C LEU A 141 -0.94 -1.37 3.18
N ASP A 142 -1.01 -0.06 3.29
CA ASP A 142 -0.09 0.74 4.09
C ASP A 142 -0.79 1.29 5.33
N ILE A 143 -0.28 1.01 6.53
CA ILE A 143 -0.74 1.59 7.79
C ILE A 143 0.38 2.47 8.33
N LEU A 144 0.18 3.79 8.22
CA LEU A 144 1.21 4.79 8.49
C LEU A 144 1.03 5.49 9.85
N SER A 145 -0.14 5.36 10.47
CA SER A 145 -0.41 5.93 11.79
C SER A 145 -0.88 4.89 12.81
N ASP A 146 -0.53 5.12 14.07
CA ASP A 146 -0.87 4.21 15.16
C ASP A 146 -2.32 4.45 15.61
N PRO A 147 -3.21 3.44 15.62
CA PRO A 147 -4.53 3.52 16.24
C PRO A 147 -4.45 3.86 17.73
N THR A 148 -5.61 3.94 18.39
CA THR A 148 -5.64 4.22 19.85
C THR A 148 -4.93 3.10 20.62
N LYS A 149 -4.41 3.41 21.83
CA LYS A 149 -3.75 2.41 22.70
C LYS A 149 -4.63 1.20 23.05
N LYS A 150 -5.96 1.33 22.89
CA LYS A 150 -6.93 0.27 23.19
C LYS A 150 -7.29 -0.57 21.95
N PHE A 151 -6.77 -0.22 20.78
CA PHE A 151 -7.10 -0.90 19.55
C PHE A 151 -6.71 -2.38 19.59
N ARG A 152 -7.67 -3.21 19.17
CA ARG A 152 -7.49 -4.63 18.95
C ARG A 152 -8.20 -4.97 17.66
N LEU A 153 -7.43 -5.47 16.70
CA LEU A 153 -8.02 -6.06 15.51
C LEU A 153 -8.72 -7.34 15.94
N SER A 154 -9.98 -7.50 15.51
CA SER A 154 -10.73 -8.72 15.77
C SER A 154 -9.99 -9.90 15.18
N ILE A 155 -10.05 -11.03 15.90
CA ILE A 155 -9.57 -12.29 15.37
C ILE A 155 -10.49 -12.67 14.20
N SER A 156 -10.04 -12.39 12.98
CA SER A 156 -10.70 -12.87 11.78
C SER A 156 -10.31 -14.33 11.56
N ALA A 157 -11.28 -15.15 11.12
CA ALA A 157 -11.02 -16.54 10.75
C ALA A 157 -10.10 -16.64 9.51
N ASN A 158 -10.03 -15.59 8.70
CA ASN A 158 -9.30 -15.59 7.44
C ASN A 158 -8.09 -14.63 7.50
N PRO A 159 -6.85 -15.16 7.35
CA PRO A 159 -5.66 -14.34 7.21
C PRO A 159 -5.77 -13.38 6.02
N PHE A 160 -5.12 -12.23 6.12
CA PHE A 160 -4.99 -11.29 5.01
C PHE A 160 -4.07 -11.84 3.92
N GLN A 161 -4.35 -11.47 2.68
CA GLN A 161 -3.65 -11.98 1.49
C GLN A 161 -3.12 -10.83 0.62
N PHE A 162 -2.58 -9.79 1.26
CA PHE A 162 -2.01 -8.66 0.54
C PHE A 162 -0.76 -9.06 -0.24
N ASN A 163 -0.55 -8.46 -1.41
CA ASN A 163 0.73 -8.53 -2.09
C ASN A 163 1.79 -7.79 -1.25
N ALA A 164 1.51 -6.56 -0.82
CA ALA A 164 2.37 -5.83 0.10
C ALA A 164 1.60 -5.33 1.33
N LEU A 165 2.17 -5.54 2.51
CA LEU A 165 1.70 -4.99 3.77
C LEU A 165 2.79 -4.13 4.42
N ARG A 166 2.53 -2.84 4.58
CA ARG A 166 3.44 -1.92 5.26
C ARG A 166 2.85 -1.44 6.58
N LEU A 167 3.63 -1.57 7.65
CA LEU A 167 3.25 -1.20 9.00
C LEU A 167 4.28 -0.23 9.58
N VAL A 168 3.93 1.05 9.68
CA VAL A 168 4.80 2.10 10.22
C VAL A 168 4.21 2.64 11.51
N HIS A 169 5.01 2.70 12.56
CA HIS A 169 4.58 3.11 13.91
C HIS A 169 3.44 2.27 14.50
N ALA A 170 3.20 1.05 13.99
CA ALA A 170 2.09 0.20 14.39
C ALA A 170 2.39 -0.52 15.72
N LYS A 171 2.14 0.15 16.86
CA LYS A 171 2.48 -0.38 18.21
C LYS A 171 1.49 -1.44 18.69
N TRP A 172 0.29 -1.43 18.13
CA TRP A 172 -0.76 -2.42 18.38
C TRP A 172 -0.47 -3.79 17.78
N VAL A 173 0.52 -3.89 16.88
CA VAL A 173 0.87 -5.16 16.24
C VAL A 173 1.40 -6.12 17.28
N THR A 174 0.77 -7.29 17.38
CA THR A 174 1.18 -8.36 18.29
C THR A 174 1.78 -9.52 17.50
N ARG A 175 2.52 -10.40 18.19
CA ARG A 175 2.97 -11.68 17.63
C ARG A 175 1.82 -12.45 16.98
N TYR A 176 0.65 -12.45 17.62
CA TYR A 176 -0.53 -13.16 17.12
C TYR A 176 -0.93 -12.66 15.73
N TYR A 177 -0.94 -11.34 15.51
CA TYR A 177 -1.28 -10.77 14.21
C TYR A 177 -0.27 -11.17 13.13
N LEU A 178 1.03 -11.16 13.45
CA LEU A 178 2.06 -11.61 12.51
C LEU A 178 1.90 -13.08 12.12
N THR A 179 1.70 -13.97 13.10
CA THR A 179 1.68 -15.42 12.85
C THR A 179 0.36 -15.94 12.31
N ASN A 180 -0.75 -15.23 12.51
CA ASN A 180 -2.09 -15.70 12.13
C ASN A 180 -2.79 -14.83 11.09
N LEU A 181 -2.62 -13.51 11.14
CA LEU A 181 -3.33 -12.60 10.24
C LEU A 181 -2.49 -12.20 9.03
N PHE A 182 -1.20 -11.93 9.22
CA PHE A 182 -0.33 -11.39 8.16
C PHE A 182 0.57 -12.44 7.50
N ILE A 183 0.50 -13.69 7.97
CA ILE A 183 1.36 -14.80 7.51
C ILE A 183 1.19 -15.15 6.01
N ASN A 184 0.08 -14.74 5.40
CA ASN A 184 -0.25 -15.01 4.00
C ASN A 184 -0.04 -13.80 3.07
N CYS A 185 0.49 -12.68 3.58
CA CYS A 185 0.95 -11.60 2.72
C CYS A 185 2.21 -12.03 1.98
N LYS A 186 2.49 -11.50 0.77
CA LYS A 186 3.72 -11.82 0.03
C LYS A 186 4.90 -10.98 0.50
N GLU A 187 4.67 -9.69 0.72
CA GLU A 187 5.66 -8.76 1.24
C GLU A 187 5.19 -8.12 2.55
N LEU A 188 6.11 -8.01 3.51
CA LEU A 188 5.87 -7.37 4.80
C LEU A 188 6.96 -6.35 5.08
N TYR A 189 6.59 -5.08 5.25
CA TYR A 189 7.47 -4.04 5.76
C TYR A 189 7.01 -3.59 7.14
N MET A 190 7.92 -3.53 8.10
CA MET A 190 7.63 -3.08 9.46
C MET A 190 8.67 -2.08 9.95
N GLU A 191 8.20 -0.97 10.50
CA GLU A 191 9.06 0.05 11.09
C GLU A 191 8.46 0.60 12.38
N ASN A 192 9.29 0.74 13.41
CA ASN A 192 8.93 1.34 14.70
C ASN A 192 7.77 0.62 15.44
N CYS A 193 7.62 -0.70 15.24
CA CYS A 193 6.70 -1.55 16.00
C CYS A 193 7.22 -1.87 17.42
N GLN A 194 6.31 -2.18 18.36
CA GLN A 194 6.64 -2.46 19.77
C GLN A 194 6.78 -3.96 20.12
N LEU A 195 7.15 -4.78 19.14
CA LEU A 195 7.39 -6.19 19.33
C LEU A 195 8.73 -6.45 20.03
N LYS A 196 8.77 -7.47 20.89
CA LYS A 196 10.01 -7.92 21.51
C LYS A 196 10.77 -8.85 20.57
N TYR A 197 12.07 -9.00 20.80
CA TYR A 197 12.91 -9.96 20.06
C TYR A 197 12.31 -11.37 20.01
N SER A 198 11.77 -11.86 21.14
CA SER A 198 11.12 -13.17 21.22
C SER A 198 9.90 -13.30 20.30
N ASP A 199 9.19 -12.19 20.03
CA ASP A 199 8.04 -12.19 19.14
C ASP A 199 8.47 -12.37 17.69
N TYR A 200 9.52 -11.65 17.26
CA TYR A 200 10.12 -11.83 15.94
C TYR A 200 10.68 -13.23 15.75
N LEU A 201 11.39 -13.78 16.74
CA LEU A 201 11.92 -15.14 16.66
C LEU A 201 10.81 -16.19 16.47
N MET A 202 9.69 -16.05 17.18
CA MET A 202 8.54 -16.93 17.02
C MET A 202 7.86 -16.74 15.66
N PHE A 203 7.73 -15.49 15.20
CA PHE A 203 7.23 -15.20 13.85
C PHE A 203 8.11 -15.85 12.78
N PHE A 204 9.43 -15.70 12.84
CA PHE A 204 10.36 -16.33 11.90
C PHE A 204 10.24 -17.85 11.94
N LYS A 205 10.17 -18.47 13.13
CA LYS A 205 9.96 -19.92 13.24
C LYS A 205 8.66 -20.39 12.58
N GLN A 206 7.58 -19.62 12.68
CA GLN A 206 6.31 -19.94 12.02
C GLN A 206 6.40 -19.72 10.51
N TRP A 207 7.00 -18.61 10.09
CA TRP A 207 7.22 -18.24 8.69
C TRP A 207 7.97 -19.33 7.92
N ILE A 208 9.06 -19.83 8.50
CA ILE A 208 9.90 -20.89 7.92
C ILE A 208 9.15 -22.21 7.74
N LYS A 209 8.05 -22.44 8.47
CA LYS A 209 7.25 -23.65 8.33
C LYS A 209 6.22 -23.48 7.21
N GLU A 210 5.33 -22.51 7.36
CA GLU A 210 4.08 -22.44 6.57
C GLU A 210 3.68 -20.98 6.32
N SER A 211 4.36 -20.32 5.40
CA SER A 211 4.01 -18.97 4.97
C SER A 211 4.16 -18.78 3.46
N ARG A 212 3.34 -17.86 2.92
CA ARG A 212 3.43 -17.34 1.55
C ARG A 212 4.29 -16.08 1.43
N LEU A 213 4.84 -15.60 2.54
CA LEU A 213 5.65 -14.40 2.58
C LEU A 213 7.00 -14.67 1.91
N GLU A 214 7.26 -13.95 0.84
CA GLU A 214 8.45 -14.02 -0.01
C GLU A 214 9.51 -13.04 0.51
N VAL A 215 9.07 -11.88 0.99
CA VAL A 215 9.96 -10.81 1.48
C VAL A 215 9.45 -10.23 2.80
N ALA A 216 10.35 -10.04 3.76
CA ALA A 216 10.06 -9.29 4.98
C ALA A 216 11.19 -8.31 5.31
N LYS A 217 10.86 -7.04 5.49
CA LYS A 217 11.79 -5.96 5.83
C LYS A 217 11.38 -5.36 7.17
N ILE A 218 12.17 -5.58 8.21
CA ILE A 218 11.82 -5.23 9.59
C ILE A 218 12.89 -4.33 10.18
N LYS A 219 12.54 -3.08 10.46
CA LYS A 219 13.38 -2.14 11.18
C LYS A 219 13.12 -2.23 12.68
N MET A 220 14.07 -2.82 13.40
CA MET A 220 13.94 -3.10 14.83
C MET A 220 14.34 -1.88 15.68
N LYS A 221 13.65 -1.69 16.82
CA LYS A 221 13.96 -0.59 17.75
C LYS A 221 15.24 -0.82 18.56
N GLU A 222 15.56 -2.07 18.88
CA GLU A 222 16.73 -2.41 19.71
C GLU A 222 17.79 -3.14 18.89
N GLN A 223 19.04 -2.67 18.96
CA GLN A 223 20.23 -3.43 18.55
C GLN A 223 20.39 -4.63 19.48
N ARG A 224 20.19 -5.86 18.99
CA ARG A 224 20.58 -7.06 19.73
C ARG A 224 21.27 -8.07 18.84
N ASN A 225 22.29 -8.70 19.40
CA ASN A 225 23.10 -9.72 18.74
C ASN A 225 22.25 -10.94 18.37
N PHE A 226 22.13 -11.22 17.08
CA PHE A 226 21.62 -12.47 16.52
C PHE A 226 22.71 -13.58 16.54
N SER A 227 23.55 -13.61 17.57
CA SER A 227 24.83 -14.33 17.60
C SER A 227 24.75 -15.87 17.54
N ALA A 228 23.56 -16.47 17.51
CA ALA A 228 23.40 -17.92 17.61
C ALA A 228 23.56 -18.68 16.28
N LEU A 229 23.60 -18.03 15.10
CA LEU A 229 23.57 -18.70 13.78
C LEU A 229 24.37 -17.98 12.67
N ARG A 230 25.52 -17.40 13.03
CA ARG A 230 26.18 -16.31 12.29
C ARG A 230 27.05 -16.78 11.10
N LEU A 231 26.84 -16.20 9.91
CA LEU A 231 27.85 -16.05 8.87
C LEU A 231 28.23 -14.55 8.78
N ASP A 232 29.50 -14.24 9.02
CA ASP A 232 30.02 -12.86 9.00
C ASP A 232 30.15 -12.34 7.56
N ILE A 233 29.56 -11.17 7.28
CA ILE A 233 29.79 -10.40 6.04
C ILE A 233 30.30 -8.99 6.42
N PRO A 234 31.03 -8.30 5.54
CA PRO A 234 31.77 -7.08 5.89
C PRO A 234 30.95 -5.96 6.55
N ASP A 235 29.65 -5.87 6.26
CA ASP A 235 28.75 -4.80 6.74
C ASP A 235 27.49 -5.32 7.48
N GLY A 236 27.48 -6.58 7.93
CA GLY A 236 26.33 -7.16 8.61
C GLY A 236 26.47 -8.65 8.92
N PHE A 237 25.34 -9.32 9.17
CA PHE A 237 25.30 -10.78 9.32
C PHE A 237 24.26 -11.36 8.39
N CYS A 238 24.63 -12.45 7.71
CA CYS A 238 23.73 -13.23 6.86
C CYS A 238 23.39 -14.55 7.57
N TYR A 239 22.13 -14.98 7.51
CA TYR A 239 21.69 -16.28 7.97
C TYR A 239 21.04 -17.00 6.80
N MET A 240 21.54 -18.17 6.45
CA MET A 240 20.81 -19.07 5.56
C MET A 240 19.90 -19.95 6.40
N ILE A 241 18.60 -19.89 6.13
CA ILE A 241 17.62 -20.77 6.75
C ILE A 241 17.40 -21.94 5.80
N GLN A 242 17.85 -23.13 6.20
CA GLN A 242 17.64 -24.38 5.48
C GLN A 242 16.48 -25.15 6.12
N GLN A 243 15.50 -25.57 5.30
CA GLN A 243 14.51 -26.56 5.71
C GLN A 243 15.07 -27.97 5.45
N GLU A 244 14.89 -28.88 6.41
CA GLU A 244 15.42 -30.25 6.36
C GLU A 244 15.01 -31.01 5.08
N ASN A 245 13.85 -30.69 4.49
CA ASN A 245 13.30 -31.44 3.36
C ASN A 245 13.40 -30.71 1.99
N THR A 246 13.73 -29.43 1.96
CA THR A 246 13.61 -28.60 0.73
C THR A 246 14.86 -27.78 0.40
N GLY A 247 15.89 -27.78 1.26
CA GLY A 247 17.09 -26.98 1.05
C GLY A 247 16.97 -25.57 1.62
N ILE A 248 17.84 -24.65 1.16
CA ILE A 248 17.85 -23.26 1.64
C ILE A 248 16.53 -22.61 1.22
N ARG A 249 15.77 -22.11 2.19
CA ARG A 249 14.46 -21.50 2.00
C ARG A 249 14.52 -19.98 2.06
N ALA A 250 15.45 -19.43 2.83
CA ALA A 250 15.54 -17.99 3.01
C ALA A 250 16.93 -17.51 3.41
N ILE A 251 17.22 -16.27 3.04
CA ILE A 251 18.34 -15.50 3.53
C ILE A 251 17.82 -14.43 4.48
N VAL A 252 18.41 -14.32 5.66
CA VAL A 252 18.20 -13.21 6.59
C VAL A 252 19.44 -12.34 6.58
N LEU A 253 19.30 -11.09 6.17
CA LEU A 253 20.36 -10.09 6.20
C LEU A 253 20.04 -9.11 7.31
N PHE A 254 20.93 -9.01 8.30
CA PHE A 254 20.88 -7.98 9.31
C PHE A 254 21.94 -6.92 9.03
N THR A 255 21.55 -5.66 8.90
CA THR A 255 22.47 -4.52 8.77
C THR A 255 22.48 -3.72 10.09
N PRO A 256 23.55 -3.86 10.92
CA PRO A 256 23.68 -3.18 12.20
C PRO A 256 23.55 -1.64 12.19
N PRO A 257 24.03 -0.89 11.18
CA PRO A 257 23.88 0.58 11.21
C PRO A 257 22.41 1.01 11.17
N ASP A 258 21.53 0.22 10.54
CA ASP A 258 20.13 0.59 10.31
C ASP A 258 19.11 -0.22 11.13
N ASN A 259 19.59 -1.22 11.89
CA ASN A 259 18.75 -2.21 12.59
C ASN A 259 17.72 -2.89 11.68
N LEU A 260 18.08 -3.06 10.41
CA LEU A 260 17.20 -3.62 9.40
C LEU A 260 17.45 -5.12 9.29
N VAL A 261 16.39 -5.90 9.40
CA VAL A 261 16.35 -7.32 9.10
C VAL A 261 15.61 -7.48 7.77
N ASN A 262 16.29 -7.98 6.75
CA ASN A 262 15.67 -8.38 5.48
C ASN A 262 15.63 -9.89 5.42
N LEU A 263 14.44 -10.46 5.23
CA LEU A 263 14.25 -11.87 4.91
C LEU A 263 13.80 -11.96 3.45
N THR A 264 14.43 -12.83 2.67
CA THR A 264 14.08 -13.07 1.26
C THR A 264 14.16 -14.56 0.94
N THR A 265 13.23 -15.04 0.13
CA THR A 265 13.30 -16.37 -0.50
C THR A 265 13.90 -16.33 -1.91
N GLU A 266 14.14 -15.13 -2.46
CA GLU A 266 14.77 -14.93 -3.78
C GLU A 266 16.27 -14.70 -3.62
N PHE A 267 17.07 -15.67 -4.07
CA PHE A 267 18.52 -15.59 -4.13
C PHE A 267 19.04 -16.50 -5.24
N GLU A 268 20.09 -16.06 -5.94
CA GLU A 268 20.87 -16.90 -6.86
C GLU A 268 22.04 -17.49 -6.08
N LEU A 269 22.19 -18.82 -6.11
CA LEU A 269 23.31 -19.56 -5.51
C LEU A 269 24.51 -19.64 -6.47
#